data_AF-B3QWZ5-F1
#
_entry.id   AF-B3QWZ5-F1
#
_cell.length_a   1.000
_cell.length_b   1.000
_cell.length_c   1.000
_cell.angle_alpha   90.00
_cell.angle_beta   90.00
_cell.angle_gamma   90.00
#
_symmetry.space_group_name_H-M   'P 1'
#
loop_
_entity.id
_entity.type
_entity.pdbx_description
1 polymer ?
#
loop_
_entity_poly.entity_id
_entity_poly.type
_entity_poly.pdbx_seq_one_letter_code
_entity_poly.pdbx_strand_id
1 'polypeptide(L)'
;MESVLKKMTLDFFGEGRHKITPEELIEAKNVLLLDVRTIEEVGSLSISLKYHPNIEYKNIPLHELPDRLNEVSREKFIAVFCPGTVRETMAYTYLLLHNYENARIIEGGYPALSEIVLPGKMLKVIRKGV
;
A
#
# COMPACT_ATOMS: atom_id res chain seq x y z
N MET A 1 18.06 1.66 11.53
CA MET A 1 17.04 2.70 11.81
C MET A 1 17.57 4.10 11.57
N GLU A 2 18.71 4.47 12.15
CA GLU A 2 19.26 5.82 11.97
C GLU A 2 19.44 6.24 10.50
N SER A 3 19.93 5.36 9.63
CA SER A 3 20.10 5.64 8.20
C SER A 3 18.80 5.98 7.49
N VAL A 4 17.69 5.33 7.87
CA VAL A 4 16.36 5.62 7.34
C VAL A 4 15.87 6.98 7.84
N LEU A 5 15.98 7.24 9.14
CA LEU A 5 15.52 8.49 9.74
C LEU A 5 16.29 9.70 9.22
N LYS A 6 17.60 9.58 8.99
CA LYS A 6 18.43 10.66 8.41
C LYS A 6 18.00 11.07 6.99
N LYS A 7 17.32 10.18 6.24
CA LYS A 7 16.77 10.48 4.90
C LYS A 7 15.41 11.20 4.96
N MET A 8 14.76 11.24 6.11
CA MET A 8 13.43 11.83 6.30
C MET A 8 13.52 13.35 6.53
N THR A 9 14.03 14.07 5.52
CA THR A 9 14.19 15.53 5.53
C THR A 9 12.89 16.26 5.18
N LEU A 10 12.89 17.60 5.25
CA LEU A 10 11.78 18.41 4.74
C LEU A 10 11.45 18.08 3.28
N ASP A 11 12.45 17.98 2.40
CA ASP A 11 12.23 17.64 0.99
C ASP A 11 11.56 16.27 0.83
N PHE A 12 11.99 15.29 1.62
CA PHE A 12 11.41 13.95 1.60
C PHE A 12 9.92 13.95 1.95
N PHE A 13 9.53 14.69 3.00
CA PHE A 13 8.13 14.81 3.40
C PHE A 13 7.32 15.73 2.49
N GLY A 14 7.90 16.86 2.08
CA GLY A 14 7.28 17.89 1.25
C GLY A 14 6.97 17.40 -0.16
N GLU A 15 7.79 16.51 -0.71
CA GLU A 15 7.53 15.84 -1.99
C GLU A 15 6.62 14.60 -1.85
N GLY A 16 6.19 14.23 -0.63
CA GLY A 16 5.29 13.10 -0.42
C GLY A 16 5.92 11.72 -0.68
N ARG A 17 7.26 11.60 -0.66
CA ARG A 17 7.98 10.35 -0.99
C ARG A 17 7.73 9.16 -0.04
N HIS A 18 6.87 9.31 0.96
CA HIS A 18 6.51 8.26 1.92
C HIS A 18 5.09 7.72 1.69
N LYS A 19 4.30 8.36 0.83
CA LYS A 19 2.89 8.06 0.65
C LYS A 19 2.51 7.95 -0.83
N ILE A 20 1.34 7.37 -1.07
CA ILE A 20 0.67 7.31 -2.36
C ILE A 20 -0.84 7.46 -2.13
N THR A 21 -1.52 8.20 -2.99
CA THR A 21 -2.98 8.28 -2.99
C THR A 21 -3.60 7.07 -3.70
N PRO A 22 -4.83 6.65 -3.35
CA PRO A 22 -5.53 5.61 -4.08
C PRO A 22 -5.66 5.88 -5.60
N GLU A 23 -5.83 7.14 -6.01
CA GLU A 23 -5.85 7.55 -7.41
C GLU A 23 -4.53 7.27 -8.13
N GLU A 24 -3.40 7.60 -7.50
CA GLU A 24 -2.08 7.30 -8.06
C GLU A 24 -1.84 5.78 -8.08
N LEU A 25 -2.32 5.07 -7.05
CA LEU A 25 -2.18 3.62 -6.93
C LEU A 25 -2.79 2.87 -8.12
N ILE A 26 -3.99 3.26 -8.55
CA ILE A 26 -4.67 2.59 -9.66
C ILE A 26 -4.03 2.87 -11.03
N GLU A 27 -3.27 3.95 -11.17
CA GLU A 27 -2.52 4.26 -12.40
C GLU A 27 -1.07 3.74 -12.35
N ALA A 28 -0.56 3.38 -11.17
CA ALA A 28 0.77 2.81 -11.00
C ALA A 28 0.91 1.41 -11.63
N LYS A 29 2.10 1.09 -12.13
CA LYS A 29 2.39 -0.20 -12.78
C LYS A 29 2.94 -1.20 -11.78
N ASN A 30 2.53 -2.46 -11.88
CA ASN A 30 3.07 -3.60 -11.13
C ASN A 30 3.12 -3.36 -9.61
N VAL A 31 1.94 -3.20 -9.03
CA VAL A 31 1.74 -2.84 -7.63
C VAL A 31 1.52 -4.09 -6.77
N LEU A 32 2.08 -4.09 -5.56
CA LEU A 32 1.70 -4.96 -4.46
C LEU A 32 0.97 -4.13 -3.40
N LEU A 33 -0.33 -4.34 -3.26
CA LEU A 33 -1.11 -3.83 -2.13
C LEU A 33 -0.88 -4.76 -0.93
N LEU A 34 -0.03 -4.32 -0.02
CA LEU A 34 0.32 -5.03 1.22
C LEU A 34 -0.62 -4.59 2.35
N ASP A 35 -1.63 -5.40 2.62
CA ASP A 35 -2.60 -5.18 3.68
C ASP A 35 -2.08 -5.75 5.00
N VAL A 36 -1.72 -4.89 5.95
CA VAL A 36 -1.12 -5.30 7.24
C VAL A 36 -2.12 -5.41 8.38
N ARG A 37 -3.42 -5.39 8.06
CA ARG A 37 -4.52 -5.68 8.99
C ARG A 37 -4.48 -7.13 9.47
N THR A 38 -5.15 -7.39 10.59
CA THR A 38 -5.32 -8.75 11.09
C THR A 38 -6.29 -9.54 10.20
N ILE A 39 -6.27 -10.86 10.31
CA ILE A 39 -7.17 -11.73 9.55
C ILE A 39 -8.65 -11.49 9.88
N GLU A 40 -8.97 -11.07 11.11
CA GLU A 40 -10.33 -10.75 11.55
C GLU A 40 -10.84 -9.47 10.87
N GLU A 41 -10.00 -8.44 10.74
CA GLU A 41 -10.33 -7.20 10.04
C GLU A 41 -10.55 -7.47 8.54
N VAL A 42 -9.69 -8.28 7.92
CA VAL A 42 -9.82 -8.66 6.50
C VAL A 42 -11.07 -9.51 6.28
N GLY A 43 -11.36 -10.44 7.19
CA GLY A 43 -12.57 -11.25 7.17
C GLY A 43 -13.85 -10.43 7.35
N SER A 44 -13.78 -9.35 8.12
CA SER A 44 -14.90 -8.41 8.34
C SER A 44 -15.10 -7.45 7.17
N LEU A 45 -14.01 -7.03 6.51
CA LEU A 45 -14.05 -6.16 5.34
C LEU A 45 -12.90 -6.50 4.38
N SER A 46 -13.22 -7.28 3.35
CA SER A 46 -12.26 -7.70 2.33
C SER A 46 -11.96 -6.57 1.34
N ILE A 47 -10.68 -6.36 1.05
CA ILE A 47 -10.21 -5.50 -0.02
C ILE A 47 -9.57 -6.43 -1.05
N SER A 48 -10.16 -6.61 -2.22
CA SER A 48 -9.58 -7.46 -3.28
C SER A 48 -9.16 -6.69 -4.52
N LEU A 49 -9.77 -5.51 -4.77
CA LEU A 49 -9.56 -4.68 -5.96
C LEU A 49 -9.53 -5.46 -7.28
N LYS A 50 -10.30 -6.56 -7.40
CA LYS A 50 -10.26 -7.53 -8.51
C LYS A 50 -10.30 -6.94 -9.93
N TYR A 51 -10.95 -5.79 -10.11
CA TYR A 51 -11.05 -5.11 -11.41
C TYR A 51 -9.87 -4.17 -11.72
N HIS A 52 -8.85 -4.10 -10.86
CA HIS A 52 -7.63 -3.32 -11.03
C HIS A 52 -6.45 -4.28 -11.29
N PRO A 53 -6.23 -4.72 -12.54
CA PRO A 53 -5.29 -5.81 -12.86
C PRO A 53 -3.82 -5.48 -12.60
N ASN A 54 -3.48 -4.20 -12.44
CA ASN A 54 -2.14 -3.73 -12.09
C ASN A 54 -1.79 -3.94 -10.61
N ILE A 55 -2.76 -4.31 -9.76
CA ILE A 55 -2.62 -4.44 -8.32
C ILE A 55 -2.71 -5.92 -7.93
N GLU A 56 -1.63 -6.46 -7.39
CA GLU A 56 -1.67 -7.71 -6.62
C GLU A 56 -2.03 -7.39 -5.18
N TYR A 57 -3.07 -8.02 -4.64
CA TYR A 57 -3.43 -7.92 -3.23
C TYR A 57 -2.75 -9.02 -2.41
N LYS A 58 -2.16 -8.67 -1.26
CA LYS A 58 -1.65 -9.63 -0.29
C LYS A 58 -1.87 -9.15 1.14
N ASN A 59 -2.48 -9.99 1.98
CA ASN A 59 -2.58 -9.75 3.41
C ASN A 59 -1.43 -10.44 4.15
N ILE A 60 -0.65 -9.64 4.88
CA ILE A 60 0.36 -10.10 5.84
C ILE A 60 0.17 -9.26 7.10
N PRO A 61 -0.54 -9.77 8.13
CA PRO A 61 -0.70 -9.06 9.39
C PRO A 61 0.64 -8.56 9.92
N LEU A 62 0.69 -7.34 10.47
CA LEU A 62 1.95 -6.68 10.85
C LEU A 62 2.88 -7.58 11.70
N HIS A 63 2.32 -8.37 12.61
CA HIS A 63 3.10 -9.23 13.50
C HIS A 63 3.72 -10.44 12.78
N GLU A 64 3.21 -10.84 11.62
CA GLU A 64 3.75 -11.92 10.78
C GLU A 64 4.74 -11.40 9.72
N LEU A 65 4.76 -10.08 9.47
CA LEU A 65 5.60 -9.47 8.44
C LEU A 65 7.09 -9.83 8.57
N PRO A 66 7.69 -9.91 9.77
CA PRO A 66 9.09 -10.32 9.89
C PRO A 66 9.37 -11.73 9.39
N ASP A 67 8.45 -12.67 9.63
CA ASP A 67 8.60 -14.08 9.26
C ASP A 67 8.22 -14.34 7.79
N ARG A 68 7.42 -13.43 7.20
CA ARG A 68 6.86 -13.56 5.85
C ARG A 68 7.42 -12.52 4.87
N LEU A 69 8.53 -11.87 5.20
CA LEU A 69 9.13 -10.81 4.38
C LEU A 69 9.51 -11.30 2.97
N ASN A 70 9.87 -12.58 2.82
CA ASN A 70 10.16 -13.22 1.54
C ASN A 70 8.97 -13.25 0.57
N GLU A 71 7.74 -13.10 1.07
CA GLU A 71 6.54 -13.00 0.23
C GLU A 71 6.33 -11.60 -0.36
N VAL A 72 7.05 -10.59 0.15
CA VAL A 72 6.98 -9.20 -0.32
C VAL A 72 8.00 -9.03 -1.46
N SER A 73 7.49 -8.89 -2.69
CA SER A 73 8.33 -8.73 -3.87
C SER A 73 9.08 -7.39 -3.86
N ARG A 74 10.39 -7.44 -4.12
CA ARG A 74 11.25 -6.24 -4.25
C ARG A 74 11.06 -5.52 -5.59
N GLU A 75 10.59 -6.23 -6.61
CA GLU A 75 10.45 -5.73 -7.98
C GLU A 75 9.14 -4.96 -8.20
N LYS A 76 8.23 -4.99 -7.22
CA LYS A 76 6.91 -4.35 -7.29
C LYS A 76 6.90 -3.06 -6.49
N PHE A 77 6.13 -2.08 -6.95
CA PHE A 77 5.82 -0.93 -6.11
C PHE A 77 4.94 -1.39 -4.93
N ILE A 78 5.36 -1.15 -3.70
CA ILE A 78 4.66 -1.67 -2.51
C ILE A 78 3.80 -0.55 -1.91
N ALA A 79 2.49 -0.75 -1.88
CA ALA A 79 1.56 0.13 -1.21
C ALA A 79 1.08 -0.53 0.08
N VAL A 80 1.52 -0.03 1.22
CA VAL A 80 1.20 -0.55 2.54
C VAL A 80 -0.12 0.05 3.01
N PHE A 81 -1.04 -0.80 3.45
CA PHE A 81 -2.37 -0.38 3.91
C PHE A 81 -2.64 -0.85 5.34
N CYS A 82 -3.07 0.08 6.18
CA CYS A 82 -3.96 -0.22 7.29
C CYS A 82 -5.03 0.89 7.40
N PRO A 83 -6.10 0.71 8.18
CA PRO A 83 -7.21 1.66 8.18
C PRO A 83 -6.91 2.95 8.96
N GLY A 84 -5.91 2.92 9.84
CA GLY A 84 -5.32 4.09 10.48
C GLY A 84 -3.88 4.28 10.00
N THR A 85 -3.03 4.94 10.80
CA THR A 85 -1.66 5.27 10.37
C THR A 85 -0.57 4.46 11.06
N VAL A 86 -0.85 3.84 12.20
CA VAL A 86 0.18 3.24 13.06
C VAL A 86 0.84 2.02 12.41
N ARG A 87 0.05 1.01 12.02
CA ARG A 87 0.58 -0.28 11.54
C ARG A 87 1.25 -0.15 10.19
N GLU A 88 0.69 0.64 9.29
CA GLU A 88 1.30 0.93 7.99
C GLU A 88 2.60 1.72 8.13
N THR A 89 2.70 2.66 9.08
CA THR A 89 3.98 3.36 9.36
C THR A 89 5.04 2.41 9.90
N MET A 90 4.66 1.48 10.79
CA MET A 90 5.58 0.45 11.31
C MET A 90 6.05 -0.49 10.19
N ALA A 91 5.12 -1.01 9.37
CA ALA A 91 5.44 -1.89 8.25
C ALA A 91 6.30 -1.16 7.19
N TYR A 92 5.94 0.06 6.81
CA TYR A 92 6.72 0.89 5.90
C TYR A 92 8.16 1.10 6.40
N THR A 93 8.31 1.49 7.67
CA THR A 93 9.64 1.67 8.26
C THR A 93 10.43 0.36 8.28
N TYR A 94 9.78 -0.75 8.64
CA TYR A 94 10.39 -2.08 8.61
C TYR A 94 10.87 -2.48 7.20
N LEU A 95 10.05 -2.22 6.18
CA LEU A 95 10.41 -2.45 4.78
C LEU A 95 11.61 -1.60 4.35
N LEU A 96 11.65 -0.31 4.70
CA LEU A 96 12.81 0.54 4.43
C LEU A 96 14.10 0.03 5.09
N LEU A 97 14.02 -0.47 6.32
CA LEU A 97 15.16 -1.10 7.01
C LEU A 97 15.70 -2.32 6.27
N HIS A 98 14.85 -2.99 5.50
CA HIS A 98 15.19 -4.16 4.69
C HIS A 98 15.40 -3.82 3.21
N ASN A 99 15.68 -2.54 2.89
CA ASN A 99 16.01 -2.03 1.56
C ASN A 99 14.87 -2.14 0.53
N TYR A 100 13.61 -2.02 0.96
CA TYR A 100 12.46 -1.88 0.06
C TYR A 100 12.16 -0.39 -0.20
N GLU A 101 13.01 0.27 -0.99
CA GLU A 101 12.93 1.73 -1.21
C GLU A 101 11.70 2.19 -2.01
N ASN A 102 11.02 1.25 -2.68
CA ASN A 102 9.79 1.44 -3.44
C ASN A 102 8.50 1.28 -2.62
N ALA A 103 8.60 1.09 -1.30
CA ALA A 103 7.45 1.05 -0.41
C ALA A 103 6.88 2.46 -0.15
N ARG A 104 5.55 2.59 -0.12
CA ARG A 104 4.81 3.80 0.26
C ARG A 104 3.60 3.40 1.10
N ILE A 105 3.14 4.32 1.94
CA ILE A 105 1.91 4.19 2.72
C ILE A 105 0.72 4.68 1.89
N ILE A 106 -0.42 3.98 1.94
CA ILE A 106 -1.66 4.49 1.33
C ILE A 106 -2.24 5.60 2.19
N GLU A 107 -2.41 6.78 1.61
CA GLU A 107 -3.01 7.91 2.29
C GLU A 107 -4.54 7.74 2.45
N GLY A 108 -5.06 8.09 3.63
CA GLY A 108 -6.50 8.29 3.85
C GLY A 108 -7.33 7.05 4.22
N GLY A 109 -6.71 5.87 4.41
CA GLY A 109 -7.37 4.68 4.95
C GLY A 109 -8.59 4.21 4.14
N TYR A 110 -9.61 3.66 4.82
CA TYR A 110 -10.81 3.16 4.13
C TYR A 110 -11.55 4.24 3.31
N PRO A 111 -11.80 5.46 3.82
CA PRO A 111 -12.51 6.48 3.04
C PRO A 111 -11.87 6.71 1.69
N ALA A 112 -10.56 7.02 1.65
CA ALA A 112 -9.86 7.28 0.40
C ALA A 112 -9.83 6.03 -0.51
N LEU A 113 -9.57 4.84 0.05
CA LEU A 113 -9.55 3.61 -0.74
C LEU A 113 -10.93 3.25 -1.31
N SER A 114 -12.02 3.67 -0.68
CA SER A 114 -13.37 3.45 -1.20
C SER A 114 -13.72 4.37 -2.37
N GLU A 115 -13.04 5.52 -2.52
CA GLU A 115 -13.32 6.47 -3.60
C GLU A 115 -12.97 5.91 -4.99
N ILE A 116 -11.93 5.08 -5.08
CA ILE A 116 -11.51 4.46 -6.35
C ILE A 116 -12.51 3.42 -6.87
N VAL A 117 -13.42 2.93 -6.03
CA VAL A 117 -14.47 1.98 -6.44
C VAL A 117 -15.83 2.63 -6.67
N LEU A 118 -15.92 3.96 -6.68
CA LEU A 118 -17.16 4.66 -7.04
C LEU A 118 -17.58 4.34 -8.48
N PRO A 119 -18.89 4.33 -8.80
CA PRO A 119 -19.38 3.89 -10.10
C PRO A 119 -18.70 4.55 -11.31
N GLY A 120 -18.47 5.87 -11.23
CA GLY A 120 -17.81 6.61 -12.31
C GLY A 120 -16.32 6.27 -12.49
N LYS A 121 -15.63 5.88 -11.42
CA LYS A 121 -14.22 5.44 -11.47
C LYS A 121 -14.14 4.03 -12.01
N MET A 122 -14.98 3.12 -11.51
CA MET A 122 -15.07 1.74 -11.97
C MET A 122 -15.42 1.64 -13.46
N LEU A 123 -16.36 2.45 -13.95
CA LEU A 123 -16.71 2.48 -15.37
C LEU A 123 -15.50 2.84 -16.26
N LYS A 124 -14.63 3.75 -15.80
CA LYS A 124 -13.40 4.12 -16.52
C LYS A 124 -12.40 2.95 -16.53
N VAL A 125 -12.21 2.28 -15.40
CA VAL A 125 -11.30 1.12 -15.30
C VAL A 125 -11.76 0.00 -16.23
N ILE A 126 -13.05 -0.35 -16.20
CA ILE A 126 -13.63 -1.39 -17.06
C ILE A 126 -13.48 -1.03 -18.54
N ARG A 127 -13.73 0.23 -18.92
CA ARG A 127 -13.58 0.68 -20.31
C ARG A 127 -12.13 0.78 -20.78
N LYS A 128 -11.16 1.02 -19.89
CA LYS A 128 -9.72 0.99 -20.21
C LYS A 128 -9.20 -0.45 -20.40
N GLY A 129 -9.89 -1.44 -19.82
CA GLY A 129 -9.55 -2.86 -19.91
C GLY A 129 -10.24 -3.64 -21.03
N VAL A 130 -11.00 -2.96 -21.91
CA VAL A 130 -11.55 -3.46 -23.18
C VAL A 130 -10.80 -2.83 -24.34
#